data_AF-A0A445AQ56-F1
#
_entry.id   AF-A0A445AQ56-F1
#
_cell.length_a   1.000
_cell.length_b   1.000
_cell.length_c   1.000
_cell.angle_alpha   90.00
_cell.angle_beta   90.00
_cell.angle_gamma   90.00
#
_symmetry.space_group_name_H-M   'P 1'
#
loop_
_entity.id
_entity.type
_entity.pdbx_description
1 polymer ?
#
loop_
_entity_poly.entity_id
_entity_poly.type
_entity_poly.pdbx_seq_one_letter_code
_entity_poly.pdbx_strand_id
1 'polypeptide(L)'
;MGINVGLMHHRPYFISAFPSAVQMTEVPMGVKNPKIITKFAGEAGESTVEHIACYMVELGNLADNENLRMKFFPASLTKNAFTWFSL
;
A
#
# COMPACT_ATOMS: atom_id res chain seq x y z
N MET A 1 42.58 -17.77 -9.41
CA MET A 1 42.01 -17.54 -8.06
C MET A 1 40.50 -17.48 -8.22
N GLY A 2 39.81 -18.59 -7.98
CA GLY A 2 38.35 -18.63 -8.00
C GLY A 2 37.80 -18.25 -6.64
N ILE A 3 36.76 -17.41 -6.61
CA ILE A 3 35.96 -17.21 -5.41
C ILE A 3 34.61 -17.90 -5.62
N ASN A 4 34.52 -19.11 -5.08
CA ASN A 4 33.25 -19.75 -4.76
C ASN A 4 32.78 -19.11 -3.45
N VAL A 5 31.82 -18.19 -3.54
CA VAL A 5 30.99 -17.80 -2.40
C VAL A 5 29.65 -18.48 -2.59
N GLY A 6 29.63 -19.75 -2.21
CA GLY A 6 28.44 -20.59 -2.20
C GLY A 6 27.27 -19.94 -1.47
N LEU A 7 26.08 -20.14 -2.05
CA LEU A 7 24.82 -20.24 -1.33
C LEU A 7 24.46 -19.05 -0.41
N MET A 8 24.53 -17.81 -0.91
CA MET A 8 23.83 -16.72 -0.24
C MET A 8 22.33 -16.92 -0.46
N HIS A 9 21.67 -17.40 0.60
CA HIS A 9 20.25 -17.61 0.76
C HIS A 9 19.39 -16.79 -0.21
N HIS A 10 18.70 -17.46 -1.13
CA HIS A 10 17.57 -16.90 -1.87
C HIS A 10 16.44 -16.59 -0.88
N ARG A 11 16.59 -15.55 -0.05
CA ARG A 11 15.40 -14.83 0.42
C ARG A 11 14.82 -14.21 -0.84
N PRO A 12 13.55 -14.49 -1.19
CA PRO A 12 12.89 -13.68 -2.20
C PRO A 12 12.95 -12.23 -1.69
N TYR A 13 13.68 -11.38 -2.41
CA TYR A 13 13.67 -9.95 -2.15
C TYR A 13 12.28 -9.46 -2.54
N PHE A 14 11.49 -9.05 -1.55
CA PHE A 14 10.24 -8.36 -1.83
C PHE A 14 10.58 -7.00 -2.43
N ILE A 15 10.31 -6.83 -3.73
CA ILE A 15 10.41 -5.55 -4.42
C ILE A 15 9.01 -4.93 -4.37
N SER A 16 8.88 -3.84 -3.64
CA SER A 16 7.62 -3.07 -3.64
C SER A 16 7.34 -2.53 -5.04
N ALA A 17 6.10 -2.65 -5.50
CA ALA A 17 5.64 -2.07 -6.77
C ALA A 17 5.64 -0.53 -6.75
N PHE A 18 5.75 0.09 -5.57
CA PHE A 18 5.76 1.53 -5.44
C PHE A 18 7.12 2.16 -5.78
N PRO A 19 7.14 3.34 -6.44
CA PRO A 19 8.36 4.12 -6.61
C PRO A 19 9.04 4.42 -5.27
N SER A 20 10.36 4.57 -5.27
CA SER A 20 11.14 4.90 -4.06
C SER A 20 10.62 6.14 -3.33
N ALA A 21 10.12 7.14 -4.08
CA ALA A 21 9.52 8.34 -3.50
C ALA A 21 8.32 8.04 -2.59
N VAL A 22 7.43 7.13 -3.00
CA VAL A 22 6.27 6.71 -2.20
C VAL A 22 6.72 5.94 -0.96
N GLN A 23 7.70 5.05 -1.12
CA GLN A 23 8.22 4.24 -0.01
C GLN A 23 8.89 5.11 1.07
N MET A 24 9.73 6.06 0.63
CA MET A 24 10.50 6.96 1.49
C MET A 24 9.67 8.12 2.06
N THR A 25 8.44 8.35 1.58
CA THR A 25 7.60 9.43 2.12
C THR A 25 7.26 9.15 3.58
N GLU A 26 7.70 10.05 4.47
CA GLU A 26 7.44 9.95 5.90
C GLU A 26 6.02 10.40 6.25
N VAL A 27 5.46 9.76 7.27
CA VAL A 27 4.20 10.24 7.88
C VAL A 27 4.57 11.40 8.81
N PRO A 28 3.94 12.59 8.67
CA PRO A 28 4.27 13.74 9.50
C PRO A 28 4.18 13.41 11.00
N MET A 29 5.18 13.86 11.75
CA MET A 29 5.25 13.60 13.18
C MET A 29 4.03 14.20 13.90
N GLY A 30 3.41 13.42 14.79
CA GLY A 30 2.21 13.82 15.52
C GLY A 30 0.89 13.53 14.79
N VAL A 31 0.93 13.05 13.55
CA VAL A 31 -0.27 12.54 12.86
C VAL A 31 -0.52 11.10 13.30
N LYS A 32 -1.73 10.82 13.77
CA LYS A 32 -2.16 9.44 14.08
C LYS A 32 -2.24 8.64 12.79
N ASN A 33 -1.83 7.37 12.83
CA ASN A 33 -2.05 6.48 11.69
C ASN A 33 -3.54 6.46 11.31
N PRO A 34 -3.86 6.56 10.01
CA PRO A 34 -5.23 6.60 9.55
C PRO A 34 -5.92 5.27 9.89
N LYS A 35 -7.12 5.35 10.45
CA LYS A 35 -7.96 4.18 10.67
C LYS A 35 -8.81 3.97 9.42
N ILE A 36 -8.28 3.19 8.49
CA ILE A 36 -9.00 2.82 7.26
C ILE A 36 -9.96 1.68 7.59
N ILE A 37 -11.24 2.01 7.76
CA ILE A 37 -12.31 1.10 8.15
C ILE A 37 -12.95 0.49 6.90
N THR A 38 -13.16 1.30 5.87
CA THR A 38 -13.72 0.86 4.59
C THR A 38 -12.73 -0.08 3.91
N LYS A 39 -13.13 -1.34 3.72
CA LYS A 39 -12.37 -2.35 2.98
C LYS A 39 -13.07 -2.66 1.67
N PHE A 40 -12.29 -2.75 0.59
CA PHE A 40 -12.78 -3.10 -0.73
C PHE A 40 -12.26 -4.48 -1.14
N ALA A 41 -13.19 -5.40 -1.43
CA ALA A 41 -12.87 -6.76 -1.85
C ALA A 41 -12.82 -6.91 -3.37
N GLY A 42 -13.42 -5.97 -4.11
CA GLY A 42 -13.64 -6.05 -5.55
C GLY A 42 -14.79 -6.98 -5.91
N GLU A 43 -15.77 -7.15 -5.01
CA GLU A 43 -16.91 -8.03 -5.23
C GLU A 43 -18.01 -7.35 -6.06
N ALA A 44 -18.83 -8.17 -6.76
CA ALA A 44 -19.92 -7.65 -7.56
C ALA A 44 -20.93 -6.90 -6.67
N GLY A 45 -21.13 -5.60 -6.95
CA GLY A 45 -21.99 -4.72 -6.16
C GLY A 45 -21.22 -3.71 -5.29
N GLU A 46 -19.91 -3.86 -5.11
CA GLU A 46 -19.10 -2.80 -4.51
C GLU A 46 -18.80 -1.69 -5.52
N SER A 47 -19.06 -0.44 -5.13
CA SER A 47 -18.75 0.72 -5.97
C SER A 47 -17.31 1.18 -5.73
N THR A 48 -16.48 1.14 -6.78
CA THR A 48 -15.11 1.66 -6.73
C THR A 48 -15.09 3.16 -6.44
N VAL A 49 -16.07 3.92 -6.95
CA VAL A 49 -16.15 5.38 -6.73
C VAL A 49 -16.44 5.70 -5.27
N GLU A 50 -17.41 5.01 -4.68
CA GLU A 50 -17.74 5.18 -3.26
C GLU A 50 -16.59 4.73 -2.37
N HIS A 51 -15.94 3.61 -2.72
CA HIS A 51 -14.75 3.15 -2.01
C HIS A 51 -13.64 4.21 -2.00
N ILE A 52 -13.28 4.77 -3.16
CA ILE A 52 -12.24 5.80 -3.25
C ILE A 52 -12.65 7.05 -2.46
N ALA A 53 -13.91 7.48 -2.56
CA ALA A 53 -14.41 8.63 -1.80
C ALA A 53 -14.31 8.41 -0.28
N CYS A 54 -14.79 7.27 0.22
CA CYS A 54 -14.69 6.91 1.64
C CYS A 54 -13.23 6.77 2.10
N TYR A 55 -12.38 6.14 1.29
CA TYR A 55 -10.95 5.99 1.57
C TYR A 55 -10.26 7.36 1.74
N MET A 56 -10.52 8.32 0.85
CA MET A 56 -9.94 9.66 0.96
C MET A 56 -10.40 10.39 2.22
N VAL A 57 -11.67 10.23 2.62
CA VAL A 57 -12.21 10.81 3.86
C VAL A 57 -11.56 10.17 5.10
N GLU A 58 -11.42 8.84 5.12
CA GLU A 58 -10.79 8.10 6.23
C GLU A 58 -9.28 8.40 6.37
N LEU A 59 -8.62 8.69 5.26
CA LEU A 59 -7.21 9.09 5.23
C LEU A 59 -7.00 10.51 5.78
N GLY A 60 -8.00 11.38 5.70
CA GLY A 60 -8.00 12.72 6.29
C GLY A 60 -6.87 13.59 5.75
N ASN A 61 -6.15 14.29 6.63
CA ASN A 61 -5.07 15.22 6.25
C ASN A 61 -3.92 14.56 5.49
N LEU A 62 -3.74 13.23 5.61
CA LEU A 62 -2.73 12.51 4.84
C LEU A 62 -3.11 12.41 3.36
N ALA A 63 -4.40 12.60 3.03
CA ALA A 63 -4.87 12.65 1.66
C ALA A 63 -4.42 13.92 0.93
N ASP A 64 -3.80 14.92 1.55
CA ASP A 64 -3.25 16.05 0.79
C ASP A 64 -1.95 15.71 0.06
N ASN A 65 -1.29 14.61 0.45
CA ASN A 65 -0.05 14.15 -0.15
C ASN A 65 -0.29 12.90 -0.99
N GLU A 66 -0.01 13.00 -2.30
CA GLU A 66 -0.21 11.89 -3.25
C GLU A 66 0.57 10.62 -2.87
N ASN A 67 1.81 10.77 -2.42
CA ASN A 67 2.61 9.62 -2.00
C ASN A 67 2.01 8.93 -0.77
N LEU A 68 1.42 9.69 0.16
CA LEU A 68 0.74 9.11 1.33
C LEU A 68 -0.56 8.41 0.94
N ARG A 69 -1.32 8.95 -0.04
CA ARG A 69 -2.46 8.22 -0.64
C ARG A 69 -2.00 6.87 -1.18
N MET A 70 -0.97 6.86 -2.03
CA MET A 70 -0.47 5.61 -2.60
C MET A 70 0.04 4.64 -1.53
N LYS A 71 0.79 5.14 -0.54
CA LYS A 71 1.39 4.34 0.53
C LYS A 71 0.34 3.64 1.42
N PHE A 72 -0.78 4.29 1.70
CA PHE A 72 -1.83 3.74 2.56
C PHE A 72 -2.95 3.02 1.79
N PHE A 73 -3.02 3.17 0.46
CA PHE A 73 -4.06 2.55 -0.36
C PHE A 73 -4.16 1.02 -0.19
N PRO A 74 -3.07 0.23 -0.10
CA PRO A 74 -3.16 -1.21 0.08
C PRO A 74 -3.90 -1.61 1.37
N ALA A 75 -3.85 -0.77 2.41
CA ALA A 75 -4.56 -1.01 3.66
C ALA A 75 -6.08 -0.89 3.50
N SER A 76 -6.58 -0.30 2.43
CA SER A 76 -8.00 -0.20 2.11
C SER A 76 -8.54 -1.40 1.33
N LEU A 77 -7.65 -2.29 0.87
CA LEU A 77 -8.02 -3.47 0.08
C LEU A 77 -8.14 -4.71 0.97
N THR A 78 -8.97 -5.66 0.55
CA THR A 78 -9.09 -6.97 1.17
C THR A 78 -9.32 -8.06 0.11
N LYS A 79 -9.22 -9.33 0.52
CA LYS A 79 -9.48 -10.52 -0.30
C LYS A 79 -8.84 -10.41 -1.70
N ASN A 80 -9.63 -10.62 -2.74
CA ASN A 80 -9.20 -10.70 -4.13
C ASN A 80 -8.59 -9.38 -4.62
N ALA A 81 -9.13 -8.22 -4.21
CA ALA A 81 -8.58 -6.93 -4.58
C ALA A 81 -7.15 -6.73 -4.03
N PHE A 82 -6.89 -7.12 -2.78
CA PHE A 82 -5.54 -7.03 -2.21
C PHE A 82 -4.57 -8.00 -2.90
N THR A 83 -5.02 -9.23 -3.19
CA THR A 83 -4.21 -10.19 -3.94
C THR A 83 -3.87 -9.65 -5.32
N TRP A 84 -4.86 -9.18 -6.08
CA TRP A 84 -4.64 -8.61 -7.41
C TRP A 84 -3.67 -7.42 -7.39
N PHE A 85 -3.78 -6.54 -6.37
CA PHE A 85 -2.90 -5.40 -6.22
C PHE A 85 -1.43 -5.79 -5.94
N SER A 86 -1.20 -6.97 -5.37
CA SER A 86 0.14 -7.44 -4.96
C SER A 86 0.81 -8.34 -5.99
N LEU A 87 0.13 -8.66 -7.09
CA LEU A 87 0.63 -9.45 -8.22
C LEU A 87 1.33 -8.55 -9.25
#